data_AF-A0A4Z1IHE9-F1
#
_entry.id   AF-A0A4Z1IHE9-F1
#
_cell.length_a   1.000
_cell.length_b   1.000
_cell.length_c   1.000
_cell.angle_alpha   90.00
_cell.angle_beta   90.00
_cell.angle_gamma   90.00
#
_symmetry.space_group_name_H-M   'P 1'
#
loop_
_entity.id
_entity.type
_entity.pdbx_description
1 polymer ?
#
loop_
_entity_poly.entity_id
_entity_poly.type
_entity_poly.pdbx_seq_one_letter_code
_entity_poly.pdbx_strand_id
1 'polypeptide(L)'
;MSKPPTLLTLPAEIRHKILHHALCHRKLVRSSNRISGSKLLGLEGPDGHRLPPDKREYFYGTEIMSSMFIVCRLMHAELEEILFTRFVFHVRLTSAREFVDTISPHARTLIREMDVVVVFDLSRDEIPTQEGMSYLKEKLPLLRKVDVTVEFVRAPFRGRLEKSRIDWFADRIVEFVLGFAEGMEVVVTWSDFWLCKKQIMDLCSDKMEELVVSSKREGVDYDVKVLKLPETR
;
A
#
# COMPACT_ATOMS: atom_id res chain seq x y z
N MET A 1 30.80 -13.05 -19.53
CA MET A 1 29.96 -12.41 -18.49
C MET A 1 29.36 -11.15 -19.07
N SER A 2 28.04 -11.12 -19.31
CA SER A 2 27.35 -9.93 -19.82
C SER A 2 27.32 -8.88 -18.70
N LYS A 3 27.85 -7.69 -18.97
CA LYS A 3 27.66 -6.52 -18.09
C LYS A 3 26.16 -6.35 -17.84
N PRO A 4 25.73 -6.00 -16.60
CA PRO A 4 24.34 -5.60 -16.39
C PRO A 4 24.04 -4.45 -17.37
N PRO A 5 22.88 -4.46 -18.05
CA PRO A 5 22.52 -3.36 -18.94
C PRO A 5 22.62 -2.07 -18.14
N THR A 6 23.24 -1.04 -18.71
CA THR A 6 23.42 0.26 -18.06
C THR A 6 22.04 0.88 -17.88
N LEU A 7 21.43 0.66 -16.72
CA LEU A 7 20.05 1.05 -16.45
C LEU A 7 19.94 2.58 -16.55
N LEU A 8 18.96 3.06 -17.34
CA LEU A 8 18.77 4.45 -17.84
C LEU A 8 19.45 4.80 -19.19
N THR A 9 19.41 3.90 -20.17
CA THR A 9 19.88 4.19 -21.55
C THR A 9 18.95 5.09 -22.36
N LEU A 10 17.68 5.26 -21.97
CA LEU A 10 16.76 6.12 -22.72
C LEU A 10 17.10 7.61 -22.55
N PRO A 11 16.98 8.40 -23.64
CA PRO A 11 17.05 9.85 -23.56
C PRO A 11 16.10 10.41 -22.49
N ALA A 12 16.53 11.47 -21.82
CA ALA A 12 15.78 12.07 -20.69
C ALA A 12 14.38 12.54 -21.12
N GLU A 13 14.22 12.95 -22.37
CA GLU A 13 12.96 13.40 -22.97
C GLU A 13 11.96 12.25 -23.09
N ILE A 14 12.44 11.06 -23.44
CA ILE A 14 11.60 9.86 -23.52
C ILE A 14 11.18 9.44 -22.12
N ARG A 15 12.10 9.44 -21.15
CA ARG A 15 11.79 9.14 -19.74
C ARG A 15 10.75 10.12 -19.15
N HIS A 16 10.87 11.42 -19.44
CA HIS A 16 9.88 12.41 -19.02
C HIS A 16 8.50 12.21 -19.65
N LYS A 17 8.44 11.91 -20.96
CA LYS A 17 7.17 11.61 -21.62
C LYS A 17 6.50 10.37 -21.02
N ILE A 18 7.28 9.34 -20.68
CA ILE A 18 6.69 8.17 -20.07
C ILE A 18 6.18 8.48 -18.66
N LEU A 19 6.97 9.17 -17.83
CA LEU A 19 6.54 9.60 -16.50
C LEU A 19 5.27 10.45 -16.56
N HIS A 20 5.19 11.38 -17.51
CA HIS A 20 3.99 12.16 -17.77
C HIS A 20 2.76 11.26 -18.03
N HIS A 21 2.87 10.29 -18.93
CA HIS A 21 1.75 9.39 -19.24
C HIS A 21 1.42 8.36 -18.15
N ALA A 22 2.41 7.92 -17.38
CA ALA A 22 2.21 7.04 -16.23
C ALA A 22 1.49 7.76 -15.07
N LEU A 23 1.74 9.06 -14.90
CA LEU A 23 1.22 9.86 -13.78
C LEU A 23 -0.03 10.67 -14.12
N CYS A 24 -0.36 10.83 -15.40
CA CYS A 24 -1.40 11.73 -15.89
C CYS A 24 -2.82 11.50 -15.36
N HIS A 25 -3.10 10.34 -14.73
CA HIS A 25 -4.48 10.00 -14.32
C HIS A 25 -4.77 10.06 -12.82
N ARG A 26 -3.84 10.51 -11.97
CA ARG A 26 -4.10 10.65 -10.53
C ARG A 26 -4.65 12.04 -10.17
N LYS A 27 -5.95 12.23 -10.37
CA LYS A 27 -6.74 13.24 -9.64
C LYS A 27 -7.32 12.74 -8.31
N LEU A 28 -7.02 11.51 -7.88
CA LEU A 28 -7.71 10.87 -6.75
C LEU A 28 -6.87 10.65 -5.48
N VAL A 29 -5.55 10.89 -5.50
CA VAL A 29 -4.71 10.76 -4.30
C VAL A 29 -3.80 11.98 -4.19
N ARG A 30 -3.93 12.75 -3.10
CA ARG A 30 -3.30 14.07 -2.87
C ARG A 30 -1.75 14.05 -2.75
N SER A 31 -1.03 13.00 -3.17
CA SER A 31 0.44 12.95 -3.14
C SER A 31 1.06 12.53 -4.48
N SER A 32 2.13 13.22 -4.89
CA SER A 32 2.74 13.15 -6.23
C SER A 32 3.50 11.84 -6.53
N ASN A 33 3.78 11.02 -5.51
CA ASN A 33 4.69 9.85 -5.63
C ASN A 33 4.03 8.51 -5.26
N ARG A 34 2.69 8.46 -5.15
CA ARG A 34 1.96 7.20 -4.91
C ARG A 34 1.38 6.67 -6.23
N ILE A 35 1.24 5.35 -6.38
CA ILE A 35 0.50 4.67 -7.48
C ILE A 35 -0.56 3.76 -6.85
N SER A 36 -1.80 3.77 -7.37
CA SER A 36 -2.89 3.00 -6.76
C SER A 36 -2.96 1.65 -7.43
N GLY A 37 -2.78 0.59 -6.67
CA GLY A 37 -3.20 -0.74 -7.04
C GLY A 37 -4.69 -0.91 -6.80
N SER A 38 -5.45 -1.13 -7.87
CA SER A 38 -6.86 -1.46 -7.75
C SER A 38 -7.24 -2.47 -8.83
N LYS A 39 -8.27 -3.29 -8.56
CA LYS A 39 -8.92 -4.05 -9.64
C LYS A 39 -9.34 -3.04 -10.70
N LEU A 40 -9.01 -3.27 -11.96
CA LEU A 40 -9.65 -2.60 -13.09
C LEU A 40 -11.14 -3.03 -13.25
N LEU A 41 -11.77 -3.51 -12.18
CA LEU A 41 -13.19 -3.85 -12.19
C LEU A 41 -14.00 -2.55 -12.21
N GLY A 42 -14.53 -2.24 -13.39
CA GLY A 42 -15.43 -1.10 -13.58
C GLY A 42 -14.75 0.19 -14.04
N LEU A 43 -13.45 0.16 -14.35
CA LEU A 43 -12.82 1.25 -15.10
C LEU A 43 -13.27 1.16 -16.56
N GLU A 44 -13.97 2.19 -17.00
CA GLU A 44 -14.25 2.44 -18.40
C GLU A 44 -12.97 3.00 -19.04
N GLY A 45 -12.62 2.49 -20.22
CA GLY A 45 -11.55 3.07 -21.02
C GLY A 45 -11.88 4.52 -21.40
N PRO A 46 -10.96 5.25 -22.05
CA PRO A 46 -11.20 6.61 -22.55
C PRO A 46 -12.41 6.69 -23.49
N ASP A 47 -12.83 5.55 -24.03
CA ASP A 47 -13.96 5.38 -24.95
C ASP A 47 -15.29 5.06 -24.22
N GLY A 48 -15.31 5.02 -22.87
CA GLY A 48 -16.50 4.67 -22.08
C GLY A 48 -16.82 3.17 -22.04
N HIS A 49 -16.01 2.33 -22.68
CA HIS A 49 -16.22 0.88 -22.72
C HIS A 49 -15.51 0.17 -21.57
N ARG A 50 -16.17 -0.84 -20.99
CA ARG A 50 -15.56 -1.72 -20.00
C ARG A 50 -14.41 -2.49 -20.61
N LEU A 51 -13.27 -2.50 -19.94
CA LEU A 51 -12.12 -3.30 -20.37
C LEU A 51 -12.49 -4.79 -20.49
N PRO A 52 -12.00 -5.49 -21.52
CA PRO A 52 -12.33 -6.89 -21.75
C PRO A 52 -11.69 -7.80 -20.68
N PRO A 53 -12.31 -8.96 -20.36
CA PRO A 53 -12.00 -9.78 -19.18
C PRO A 53 -10.54 -10.24 -19.05
N ASP A 54 -9.91 -10.53 -20.18
CA ASP A 54 -8.51 -10.89 -20.37
C ASP A 54 -7.54 -9.75 -20.05
N LYS A 55 -8.01 -8.50 -20.10
CA LYS A 55 -7.28 -7.30 -19.67
C LYS A 55 -7.66 -6.82 -18.26
N ARG A 56 -8.49 -7.59 -17.53
CA ARG A 56 -8.90 -7.28 -16.14
C ARG A 56 -7.95 -7.83 -15.08
N GLU A 57 -6.86 -8.47 -15.49
CA GLU A 57 -5.78 -8.81 -14.57
C GLU A 57 -5.15 -7.51 -14.06
N TYR A 58 -5.04 -7.42 -12.73
CA TYR A 58 -4.67 -6.20 -12.01
C TYR A 58 -3.48 -5.48 -12.62
N PHE A 59 -3.72 -4.26 -13.07
CA PHE A 59 -2.71 -3.42 -13.65
C PHE A 59 -2.39 -2.24 -12.73
N TYR A 60 -1.10 -2.02 -12.49
CA TYR A 60 -0.59 -0.78 -11.91
C TYR A 60 -0.46 0.20 -13.06
N GLY A 61 -1.24 1.28 -13.09
CA GLY A 61 -1.08 2.35 -14.08
C GLY A 61 -2.25 2.54 -15.04
N THR A 62 -2.07 3.43 -16.01
CA THR A 62 -3.07 3.79 -17.02
C THR A 62 -3.08 2.78 -18.19
N GLU A 63 -4.16 2.72 -18.98
CA GLU A 63 -4.21 1.94 -20.23
C GLU A 63 -3.08 2.32 -21.21
N ILE A 64 -2.69 3.60 -21.18
CA ILE A 64 -1.54 4.12 -21.93
C ILE A 64 -0.26 3.48 -21.40
N MET A 65 -0.09 3.35 -20.09
CA MET A 65 1.07 2.71 -19.47
C MET A 65 1.13 1.21 -19.83
N SER A 66 0.00 0.49 -19.82
CA SER A 66 -0.07 -0.91 -20.30
C SER A 66 0.38 -1.02 -21.75
N SER A 67 -0.07 -0.10 -22.59
CA SER A 67 0.31 -0.04 -24.01
C SER A 67 1.80 0.25 -24.18
N MET A 68 2.39 1.07 -23.32
CA MET A 68 3.83 1.39 -23.35
C MET A 68 4.72 0.22 -22.95
N PHE A 69 4.30 -0.60 -21.99
CA PHE A 69 5.03 -1.82 -21.62
C PHE A 69 5.04 -2.86 -22.76
N ILE A 70 3.94 -2.98 -23.51
CA ILE A 70 3.79 -4.00 -24.55
C ILE A 70 4.67 -3.73 -25.79
N VAL A 71 4.96 -2.46 -26.12
CA VAL A 71 5.48 -2.10 -27.46
C VAL A 71 7.00 -2.12 -27.57
N CYS A 72 7.78 -1.95 -26.48
CA CYS A 72 9.25 -1.94 -26.57
C CYS A 72 9.91 -2.54 -25.34
N ARG A 73 10.63 -3.66 -25.50
CA ARG A 73 11.32 -4.38 -24.41
C ARG A 73 12.36 -3.53 -23.66
N LEU A 74 13.08 -2.64 -24.36
CA LEU A 74 14.03 -1.72 -23.73
C LEU A 74 13.32 -0.62 -22.92
N MET A 75 12.20 -0.10 -23.44
CA MET A 75 11.38 0.84 -22.67
C MET A 75 10.72 0.16 -21.47
N HIS A 76 10.26 -1.08 -21.62
CA HIS A 76 9.69 -1.88 -20.54
C HIS A 76 10.68 -2.04 -19.38
N ALA A 77 11.91 -2.46 -19.65
CA ALA A 77 12.91 -2.70 -18.61
C ALA A 77 13.25 -1.43 -17.82
N GLU A 78 13.48 -0.30 -18.51
CA GLU A 78 13.75 0.97 -17.84
C GLU A 78 12.53 1.53 -17.09
N LEU A 79 11.33 1.28 -17.62
CA LEU A 79 10.11 1.72 -16.96
C LEU A 79 9.79 0.95 -15.71
N GLU A 80 9.97 -0.36 -15.77
CA GLU A 80 9.83 -1.23 -14.63
C GLU A 80 10.74 -0.75 -13.49
N GLU A 81 11.99 -0.44 -13.80
CA GLU A 81 12.91 0.08 -12.79
C GLU A 81 12.47 1.44 -12.24
N ILE A 82 12.15 2.41 -13.09
CA ILE A 82 11.71 3.73 -12.64
C ILE A 82 10.44 3.61 -11.77
N LEU A 83 9.48 2.79 -12.19
CA LEU A 83 8.19 2.69 -11.52
C LEU A 83 8.29 1.97 -10.18
N PHE A 84 8.95 0.81 -10.15
CA PHE A 84 9.02 -0.02 -8.95
C PHE A 84 10.06 0.45 -7.93
N THR A 85 10.98 1.34 -8.31
CA THR A 85 11.93 1.98 -7.37
C THR A 85 11.48 3.35 -6.88
N ARG A 86 10.80 4.17 -7.70
CA ARG A 86 10.49 5.57 -7.35
C ARG A 86 9.12 5.79 -6.75
N PHE A 87 8.17 4.88 -6.98
CA PHE A 87 6.80 5.08 -6.54
C PHE A 87 6.43 4.13 -5.41
N VAL A 88 5.60 4.66 -4.50
CA VAL A 88 5.00 3.89 -3.42
C VAL A 88 3.66 3.33 -3.91
N PHE A 89 3.51 2.01 -3.89
CA PHE A 89 2.29 1.34 -4.33
C PHE A 89 1.29 1.28 -3.19
N HIS A 90 0.12 1.86 -3.42
CA HIS A 90 -1.03 1.88 -2.52
C HIS A 90 -1.98 0.72 -2.85
N VAL A 91 -2.11 -0.26 -1.97
CA VAL A 91 -2.87 -1.49 -2.21
C VAL A 91 -3.77 -1.82 -1.02
N ARG A 92 -4.92 -2.45 -1.25
CA ARG A 92 -5.65 -3.10 -0.15
C ARG A 92 -4.95 -4.38 0.24
N LEU A 93 -4.89 -4.69 1.53
CA LEU A 93 -4.29 -5.93 2.03
C LEU A 93 -4.91 -7.17 1.38
N THR A 94 -6.23 -7.16 1.17
CA THR A 94 -6.95 -8.25 0.51
C THR A 94 -6.57 -8.45 -0.95
N SER A 95 -5.96 -7.45 -1.59
CA SER A 95 -5.45 -7.50 -2.96
C SER A 95 -3.94 -7.72 -3.03
N ALA A 96 -3.25 -7.87 -1.90
CA ALA A 96 -1.79 -7.96 -1.84
C ALA A 96 -1.23 -9.14 -2.65
N ARG A 97 -1.87 -10.31 -2.57
CA ARG A 97 -1.47 -11.49 -3.33
C ARG A 97 -1.63 -11.29 -4.82
N GLU A 98 -2.82 -10.84 -5.22
CA GLU A 98 -3.11 -10.52 -6.61
C GLU A 98 -2.16 -9.44 -7.14
N PHE A 99 -1.73 -8.48 -6.29
CA PHE A 99 -0.74 -7.48 -6.66
C PHE A 99 0.61 -8.07 -7.04
N VAL A 100 1.14 -8.87 -6.12
CA VAL A 100 2.48 -9.44 -6.28
C VAL A 100 2.51 -10.39 -7.47
N ASP A 101 1.44 -11.16 -7.65
CA ASP A 101 1.37 -12.18 -8.68
C ASP A 101 1.32 -11.60 -10.10
N THR A 102 0.79 -10.39 -10.29
CA THR A 102 0.73 -9.73 -11.60
C THR A 102 2.00 -8.95 -11.98
N ILE A 103 2.92 -8.70 -11.05
CA ILE A 103 4.19 -8.03 -11.37
C ILE A 103 5.31 -9.04 -11.62
N SER A 104 6.25 -8.67 -12.48
CA SER A 104 7.37 -9.53 -12.88
C SER A 104 8.27 -9.87 -11.67
N PRO A 105 8.99 -11.02 -11.70
CA PRO A 105 9.95 -11.35 -10.66
C PRO A 105 11.03 -10.27 -10.46
N HIS A 106 11.40 -9.54 -11.51
CA HIS A 106 12.35 -8.44 -11.40
C HIS A 106 11.75 -7.25 -10.63
N ALA A 107 10.56 -6.79 -11.01
CA ALA A 107 9.81 -5.75 -10.28
C ALA A 107 9.68 -6.03 -8.77
N ARG A 108 9.45 -7.29 -8.38
CA ARG A 108 9.37 -7.70 -6.96
C ARG A 108 10.66 -7.41 -6.19
N THR A 109 11.81 -7.45 -6.86
CA THR A 109 13.11 -7.10 -6.28
C THR A 109 13.40 -5.60 -6.25
N LEU A 110 12.53 -4.76 -6.81
CA LEU A 110 12.74 -3.31 -6.90
C LEU A 110 11.96 -2.53 -5.86
N ILE A 111 10.81 -3.07 -5.42
CA ILE A 111 9.96 -2.43 -4.41
C ILE A 111 10.71 -2.36 -3.07
N ARG A 112 10.75 -1.15 -2.50
CA ARG A 112 11.35 -0.86 -1.19
C ARG A 112 10.33 -0.36 -0.18
N GLU A 113 9.28 0.29 -0.67
CA GLU A 113 8.26 0.94 0.14
C GLU A 113 6.86 0.66 -0.44
N MET A 114 5.88 0.41 0.43
CA MET A 114 4.49 0.22 0.04
C MET A 114 3.54 0.91 1.01
N ASP A 115 2.35 1.24 0.52
CA ASP A 115 1.23 1.73 1.31
C ASP A 115 0.11 0.68 1.25
N VAL A 116 -0.28 0.15 2.40
CA VAL A 116 -1.23 -0.95 2.52
C VAL A 116 -2.44 -0.49 3.31
N VAL A 117 -3.62 -0.58 2.69
CA VAL A 117 -4.89 -0.30 3.35
C VAL A 117 -5.42 -1.56 4.01
N VAL A 118 -5.67 -1.45 5.31
CA VAL A 118 -6.23 -2.49 6.16
C VAL A 118 -7.62 -2.03 6.61
N VAL A 119 -8.64 -2.80 6.27
CA VAL A 119 -10.04 -2.44 6.52
C VAL A 119 -10.59 -3.26 7.68
N PHE A 120 -10.99 -2.59 8.76
CA PHE A 120 -11.67 -3.20 9.90
C PHE A 120 -13.18 -2.96 9.83
N ASP A 121 -13.96 -4.04 9.93
CA ASP A 121 -15.42 -3.97 10.01
C ASP A 121 -15.84 -3.89 11.48
N LEU A 122 -16.31 -2.71 11.92
CA LEU A 122 -16.69 -2.50 13.32
C LEU A 122 -17.92 -3.32 13.76
N SER A 123 -18.68 -3.88 12.79
CA SER A 123 -19.83 -4.74 13.04
C SER A 123 -19.48 -6.22 13.25
N ARG A 124 -18.20 -6.59 13.08
CA ARG A 124 -17.74 -7.98 13.18
C ARG A 124 -16.61 -8.11 14.17
N ASP A 125 -16.45 -9.31 14.71
CA ASP A 125 -15.31 -9.69 15.53
C ASP A 125 -14.29 -10.44 14.65
N GLU A 126 -14.06 -9.90 13.44
CA GLU A 126 -13.16 -10.42 12.43
C GLU A 126 -11.98 -9.47 12.24
N ILE A 127 -10.79 -10.03 12.13
CA ILE A 127 -9.54 -9.27 11.94
C ILE A 127 -9.04 -9.58 10.52
N PRO A 128 -8.52 -8.58 9.80
CA PRO A 128 -7.83 -8.84 8.54
C PRO A 128 -6.69 -9.84 8.75
N THR A 129 -6.66 -10.90 7.93
CA THR A 129 -5.66 -11.97 8.08
C THR A 129 -4.24 -11.42 7.86
N GLN A 130 -3.31 -11.81 8.73
CA GLN A 130 -1.89 -11.48 8.56
C GLN A 130 -1.27 -12.12 7.31
N GLU A 131 -1.92 -13.14 6.72
CA GLU A 131 -1.49 -13.83 5.50
C GLU A 131 -1.10 -12.87 4.36
N GLY A 132 -1.85 -11.78 4.17
CA GLY A 132 -1.53 -10.78 3.14
C GLY A 132 -0.20 -10.08 3.38
N MET A 133 0.10 -9.74 4.63
CA MET A 133 1.36 -9.10 5.01
C MET A 133 2.53 -10.08 4.95
N SER A 134 2.32 -11.31 5.44
CA SER A 134 3.31 -12.39 5.31
C SER A 134 3.66 -12.65 3.84
N TYR A 135 2.65 -12.63 2.96
CA TYR A 135 2.86 -12.80 1.52
C TYR A 135 3.69 -11.66 0.91
N LEU A 136 3.39 -10.40 1.26
CA LEU A 136 4.19 -9.26 0.82
C LEU A 136 5.64 -9.38 1.28
N LYS A 137 5.86 -9.72 2.56
CA LYS A 137 7.19 -9.90 3.13
C LYS A 137 7.96 -11.04 2.45
N GLU A 138 7.30 -12.15 2.17
CA GLU A 138 7.91 -13.30 1.49
C GLU A 138 8.28 -12.98 0.03
N LYS A 139 7.38 -12.30 -0.70
CA LYS A 139 7.53 -12.13 -2.14
C LYS A 139 8.20 -10.83 -2.56
N LEU A 140 8.35 -9.87 -1.66
CA LEU A 140 9.04 -8.60 -1.88
C LEU A 140 10.28 -8.55 -0.99
N PRO A 141 11.36 -9.25 -1.37
CA PRO A 141 12.50 -9.54 -0.49
C PRO A 141 13.29 -8.30 -0.05
N LEU A 142 13.06 -7.17 -0.69
CA LEU A 142 13.74 -5.91 -0.42
C LEU A 142 12.79 -4.81 0.08
N LEU A 143 11.54 -5.16 0.40
CA LEU A 143 10.60 -4.28 1.09
C LEU A 143 11.16 -3.94 2.48
N ARG A 144 11.36 -2.66 2.74
CA ARG A 144 11.93 -2.13 3.99
C ARG A 144 10.96 -1.26 4.78
N LYS A 145 9.98 -0.68 4.10
CA LYS A 145 9.01 0.23 4.70
C LYS A 145 7.59 -0.10 4.26
N VAL A 146 6.65 -0.11 5.21
CA VAL A 146 5.23 -0.22 4.94
C VAL A 146 4.46 0.89 5.66
N ASP A 147 3.83 1.77 4.89
CA ASP A 147 2.80 2.66 5.40
C ASP A 147 1.50 1.84 5.52
N VAL A 148 0.94 1.69 6.71
CA VAL A 148 -0.31 0.95 6.97
C VAL A 148 -1.43 1.94 7.17
N THR A 149 -2.32 2.08 6.19
CA THR A 149 -3.52 2.91 6.33
C THR A 149 -4.65 2.09 6.95
N VAL A 150 -5.09 2.46 8.16
CA VAL A 150 -6.21 1.80 8.85
C VAL A 150 -7.52 2.48 8.47
N GLU A 151 -8.41 1.73 7.83
CA GLU A 151 -9.76 2.15 7.49
C GLU A 151 -10.81 1.38 8.30
N PHE A 152 -11.87 2.07 8.69
CA PHE A 152 -12.99 1.46 9.42
C PHE A 152 -14.28 1.58 8.61
N VAL A 153 -14.98 0.45 8.44
CA VAL A 153 -16.28 0.39 7.79
C VAL A 153 -17.39 0.01 8.78
N ARG A 154 -18.63 0.30 8.37
CA ARG A 154 -19.86 -0.03 9.14
C ARG A 154 -19.84 0.49 10.58
N ALA A 155 -19.24 1.65 10.79
CA ALA A 155 -19.28 2.31 12.09
C ALA A 155 -20.73 2.65 12.47
N PRO A 156 -21.14 2.43 13.73
CA PRO A 156 -22.48 2.78 14.16
C PRO A 156 -22.73 4.27 13.96
N PHE A 157 -23.88 4.61 13.37
CA PHE A 157 -24.25 5.97 12.96
C PHE A 157 -24.27 7.00 14.11
N ARG A 158 -24.27 6.54 15.38
CA ARG A 158 -24.20 7.39 16.59
C ARG A 158 -22.82 7.41 17.26
N GLY A 159 -21.80 6.83 16.64
CA GLY A 159 -20.39 7.01 17.00
C GLY A 159 -19.96 6.51 18.37
N ARG A 160 -20.80 5.80 19.13
CA ARG A 160 -20.45 5.18 20.40
C ARG A 160 -20.29 3.68 20.22
N LEU A 161 -19.09 3.18 20.51
CA LEU A 161 -18.82 1.77 20.75
C LEU A 161 -18.65 1.57 22.25
N GLU A 162 -18.98 0.37 22.74
CA GLU A 162 -18.66 0.00 24.11
C GLU A 162 -17.15 0.02 24.31
N LYS A 163 -16.70 0.40 25.52
CA LYS A 163 -15.28 0.50 25.84
C LYS A 163 -14.53 -0.81 25.59
N SER A 164 -15.13 -1.95 25.98
CA SER A 164 -14.61 -3.29 25.71
C SER A 164 -14.34 -3.54 24.23
N ARG A 165 -15.19 -3.03 23.34
CA ARG A 165 -15.05 -3.19 21.89
C ARG A 165 -13.97 -2.27 21.33
N ILE A 166 -13.84 -1.05 21.85
CA ILE A 166 -12.74 -0.13 21.53
C ILE A 166 -11.40 -0.75 21.93
N ASP A 167 -11.30 -1.23 23.17
CA ASP A 167 -10.09 -1.88 23.71
C ASP A 167 -9.69 -3.08 22.85
N TRP A 168 -10.66 -3.94 22.51
CA TRP A 168 -10.45 -5.09 21.64
C TRP A 168 -9.91 -4.71 20.26
N PHE A 169 -10.52 -3.73 19.58
CA PHE A 169 -10.03 -3.31 18.26
C PHE A 169 -8.62 -2.71 18.32
N ALA A 170 -8.32 -1.91 19.35
CA ALA A 170 -6.99 -1.36 19.55
C ALA A 170 -5.95 -2.48 19.75
N ASP A 171 -6.24 -3.48 20.59
CA ASP A 171 -5.35 -4.63 20.80
C ASP A 171 -5.09 -5.41 19.51
N ARG A 172 -6.14 -5.64 18.70
CA ARG A 172 -6.00 -6.36 17.44
C ARG A 172 -5.21 -5.60 16.39
N ILE A 173 -5.34 -4.27 16.32
CA ILE A 173 -4.53 -3.45 15.41
C ILE A 173 -3.06 -3.51 15.83
N VAL A 174 -2.78 -3.39 17.14
CA VAL A 174 -1.43 -3.48 17.68
C VAL A 174 -0.80 -4.84 17.37
N GLU A 175 -1.49 -5.93 17.67
CA GLU A 175 -1.06 -7.31 17.37
C GLU A 175 -0.83 -7.51 15.87
N PHE A 176 -1.74 -7.00 15.03
CA PHE A 176 -1.60 -7.05 13.59
C PHE A 176 -0.30 -6.38 13.13
N VAL A 177 -0.04 -5.15 13.57
CA VAL A 177 1.14 -4.34 13.20
C VAL A 177 2.44 -5.00 13.68
N LEU A 178 2.49 -5.44 14.93
CA LEU A 178 3.68 -6.08 15.49
C LEU A 178 4.02 -7.40 14.80
N GLY A 179 3.02 -8.14 14.33
CA GLY A 179 3.22 -9.42 13.64
C GLY A 179 4.08 -9.34 12.37
N PHE A 180 4.26 -8.15 11.77
CA PHE A 180 5.12 -7.97 10.59
C PHE A 180 6.17 -6.86 10.72
N ALA A 181 6.18 -6.09 11.81
CA ALA A 181 7.11 -4.98 12.03
C ALA A 181 8.58 -5.41 12.16
N GLU A 182 8.86 -6.68 12.46
CA GLU A 182 10.23 -7.17 12.58
C GLU A 182 11.02 -6.99 11.28
N GLY A 183 12.10 -6.21 11.34
CA GLY A 183 12.99 -5.94 10.20
C GLY A 183 12.42 -4.96 9.17
N MET A 184 11.36 -4.22 9.50
CA MET A 184 10.73 -3.22 8.63
C MET A 184 10.40 -1.94 9.39
N GLU A 185 10.49 -0.79 8.72
CA GLU A 185 9.84 0.44 9.17
C GLU A 185 8.33 0.32 8.91
N VAL A 186 7.51 0.49 9.93
CA VAL A 186 6.04 0.48 9.79
C VAL A 186 5.47 1.82 10.23
N VAL A 187 4.73 2.46 9.34
CA VAL A 187 4.07 3.75 9.62
C VAL A 187 2.56 3.55 9.58
N VAL A 188 1.90 3.50 10.72
CA VAL A 188 0.44 3.38 10.81
C VAL A 188 -0.18 4.74 10.61
N THR A 189 -1.05 4.89 9.63
CA THR A 189 -1.80 6.12 9.35
C THR A 189 -3.29 5.89 9.41
N TRP A 190 -4.05 6.91 9.83
CA TRP A 190 -5.50 6.82 9.92
C TRP A 190 -6.16 8.20 9.74
N SER A 191 -7.46 8.19 9.42
CA SER A 191 -8.25 9.40 9.11
C SER A 191 -9.44 9.60 10.05
N ASP A 192 -9.68 10.86 10.44
CA ASP A 192 -10.42 11.24 11.64
C ASP A 192 -11.90 11.62 11.37
N PHE A 193 -12.71 10.66 10.90
CA PHE A 193 -14.08 10.97 10.47
C PHE A 193 -15.18 10.71 11.52
N TRP A 194 -14.91 9.91 12.58
CA TRP A 194 -15.93 9.49 13.56
C TRP A 194 -15.34 9.26 14.96
N LEU A 195 -16.07 9.64 16.03
CA LEU A 195 -15.62 9.57 17.44
C LEU A 195 -15.09 8.18 17.85
N CYS A 196 -15.82 7.11 17.58
CA CYS A 196 -15.37 5.76 17.91
C CYS A 196 -14.08 5.34 17.18
N LYS A 197 -13.89 5.76 15.92
CA LYS A 197 -12.66 5.48 15.15
C LYS A 197 -11.46 6.18 15.77
N LYS A 198 -11.67 7.45 16.16
CA LYS A 198 -10.69 8.24 16.89
C LYS A 198 -10.30 7.57 18.20
N GLN A 199 -11.28 7.15 19.02
CA GLN A 199 -11.01 6.49 20.29
C GLN A 199 -10.21 5.20 20.13
N ILE A 200 -10.50 4.39 19.10
CA ILE A 200 -9.73 3.18 18.79
C ILE A 200 -8.29 3.54 18.41
N MET A 201 -8.09 4.51 17.52
CA MET A 201 -6.75 4.86 17.03
C MET A 201 -5.91 5.61 18.04
N ASP A 202 -6.51 6.46 18.88
CA ASP A 202 -5.85 7.13 20.00
C ASP A 202 -5.34 6.07 20.99
N LEU A 203 -6.20 5.13 21.39
CA LEU A 203 -5.80 4.02 22.27
C LEU A 203 -4.74 3.10 21.62
N CYS A 204 -4.86 2.83 20.33
CA CYS A 204 -3.84 2.09 19.58
C CYS A 204 -2.49 2.81 19.57
N SER A 205 -2.50 4.14 19.43
CA SER A 205 -1.28 4.95 19.46
C SER A 205 -0.60 4.87 20.81
N ASP A 206 -1.37 5.05 21.89
CA ASP A 206 -0.85 4.97 23.27
C ASP A 206 -0.23 3.59 23.55
N LYS A 207 -0.95 2.52 23.21
CA LYS A 207 -0.46 1.13 23.38
C LYS A 207 0.79 0.85 22.56
N MET A 208 0.85 1.33 21.32
CA MET A 208 2.00 1.11 20.45
C MET A 208 3.24 1.85 20.95
N GLU A 209 3.08 3.10 21.42
CA GLU A 209 4.18 3.88 21.98
C GLU A 209 4.76 3.21 23.23
N GLU A 210 3.89 2.74 24.13
CA GLU A 210 4.30 2.02 25.35
C GLU A 210 5.07 0.73 25.01
N LEU A 211 4.60 -0.01 24.00
CA LEU A 211 5.24 -1.25 23.54
C LEU A 211 6.59 -0.99 22.87
N VAL A 212 6.71 -0.01 21.98
CA VAL A 212 7.99 0.35 21.34
C VAL A 212 9.02 0.82 22.37
N VAL A 213 8.58 1.54 23.41
CA VAL A 213 9.47 1.93 24.52
C VAL A 213 9.90 0.72 25.34
N SER A 214 8.98 -0.23 25.59
CA SER A 214 9.29 -1.45 26.35
C SER A 214 10.21 -2.41 25.59
N SER A 215 9.99 -2.63 24.30
CA SER A 215 10.75 -3.58 23.48
C SER A 215 12.21 -3.14 23.33
N LYS A 216 12.45 -1.82 23.23
CA LYS A 216 13.81 -1.24 23.24
C LYS A 216 14.58 -1.57 24.52
N ARG A 217 13.89 -1.73 25.66
CA ARG A 217 14.52 -2.14 26.93
C ARG A 217 14.86 -3.63 26.95
N GLU A 218 14.13 -4.43 26.19
CA GLU A 218 14.31 -5.89 26.07
C GLU A 218 15.25 -6.29 24.92
N GLY A 219 15.78 -5.33 24.17
CA GLY A 219 16.71 -5.55 23.06
C GLY A 219 16.04 -5.88 21.72
N VAL A 220 14.72 -5.71 21.61
CA VAL A 220 13.95 -5.86 20.36
C VAL A 220 13.60 -4.46 19.83
N ASP A 221 14.16 -4.07 18.68
CA ASP A 221 13.92 -2.77 18.08
C ASP A 221 12.84 -2.84 16.99
N TYR A 222 11.64 -2.40 17.33
CA TYR A 222 10.56 -2.17 16.37
C TYR A 222 10.59 -0.72 15.89
N ASP A 223 10.80 -0.48 14.58
CA ASP A 223 10.67 0.85 13.98
C ASP A 223 9.22 1.09 13.55
N VAL A 224 8.35 1.31 14.54
CA VAL A 224 6.92 1.57 14.33
C VAL A 224 6.58 3.01 14.71
N LYS A 225 5.84 3.70 13.84
CA LYS A 225 5.33 5.06 14.08
C LYS A 225 3.84 5.09 13.81
N VAL A 226 3.06 5.66 14.72
CA VAL A 226 1.62 5.88 14.53
C VAL A 226 1.41 7.36 14.25
N LEU A 227 0.90 7.70 13.07
CA LEU A 227 0.71 9.07 12.60
C LEU A 227 -0.78 9.33 12.30
N LYS A 228 -1.27 10.46 12.80
CA LYS A 228 -2.59 10.96 12.44
C LYS A 228 -2.52 11.71 11.10
N LEU A 229 -3.37 11.38 10.13
CA LEU A 229 -3.44 12.13 8.88
C LEU A 229 -4.09 13.51 9.13
N PRO A 230 -3.55 14.59 8.55
CA PRO A 230 -4.15 15.91 8.65
C PRO A 230 -5.55 15.89 8.01
N GLU A 231 -6.52 16.56 8.67
CA GLU A 231 -7.87 16.72 8.14
C GLU A 231 -7.81 17.38 6.75
N THR A 232 -8.26 16.65 5.74
CA THR A 232 -8.40 17.19 4.40
C THR A 232 -9.70 17.99 4.37
N ARG A 233 -9.58 19.31 4.59
CA ARG A 233 -10.62 20.28 4.19
C ARG A 233 -10.86 20.21 2.67
#